data_AF-A0A2W4VUM1-F1
#
_entry.id   AF-A0A2W4VUM1-F1
#
_cell.length_a   1.000
_cell.length_b   1.000
_cell.length_c   1.000
_cell.angle_alpha   90.00
_cell.angle_beta   90.00
_cell.angle_gamma   90.00
#
_symmetry.space_group_name_H-M   'P 1'
#
loop_
_entity.id
_entity.type
_entity.pdbx_description
1 polymer ?
#
loop_
_entity_poly.entity_id
_entity_poly.type
_entity_poly.pdbx_seq_one_letter_code
_entity_poly.pdbx_strand_id
1 'polypeptide(L)'
;MGQMMDYAANAVAYWPGETLKELFYQTSEVDSQDPETLLANFLKDSDYDGSEEAFWQAAYEKLRSGDVRLIFVADRIPPELQRIVEFLNERMSPTEVLALELRRYSGGEFSTHIPRVLGRTSAAQIAKNNGIPPKSYNRSNWIEASFFEYLGQNLKEREVGACLPF
;
A
#
# COMPACT_ATOMS: atom_id res chain seq x y z
N MET A 1 -10.57 3.99 15.26
CA MET A 1 -10.24 5.38 14.85
C MET A 1 -9.15 5.96 15.74
N GLY A 2 -9.38 6.14 17.06
CA GLY A 2 -8.34 6.67 17.98
C GLY A 2 -7.02 5.90 17.92
N GLN A 3 -7.09 4.56 17.97
CA GLN A 3 -5.90 3.70 17.94
C GLN A 3 -4.98 3.91 16.72
N MET A 4 -5.51 4.20 15.52
CA MET A 4 -4.63 4.43 14.36
C MET A 4 -3.93 5.79 14.44
N MET A 5 -4.63 6.82 14.87
CA MET A 5 -4.01 8.12 15.13
C MET A 5 -2.96 8.00 16.22
N ASP A 6 -3.22 7.19 17.25
CA ASP A 6 -2.24 6.88 18.27
C ASP A 6 -1.06 6.10 17.68
N TYR A 7 -1.26 5.10 16.81
CA TYR A 7 -0.15 4.38 16.17
C TYR A 7 0.70 5.28 15.28
N ALA A 8 0.08 6.12 14.45
CA ALA A 8 0.78 7.05 13.58
C ALA A 8 1.53 8.13 14.38
N ALA A 9 0.87 8.71 15.39
CA ALA A 9 1.48 9.69 16.28
C ALA A 9 2.64 9.08 17.06
N ASN A 10 2.47 7.86 17.59
CA ASN A 10 3.53 7.18 18.33
C ASN A 10 4.68 6.73 17.43
N ALA A 11 4.40 6.30 16.20
CA ALA A 11 5.45 5.94 15.24
C ALA A 11 6.29 7.16 14.83
N VAL A 12 5.64 8.29 14.53
CA VAL A 12 6.34 9.53 14.16
C VAL A 12 7.05 10.17 15.36
N ALA A 13 6.46 10.10 16.56
CA ALA A 13 6.99 10.77 17.75
C ALA A 13 8.04 9.95 18.52
N TYR A 14 7.95 8.61 18.48
CA TYR A 14 8.67 7.76 19.42
C TYR A 14 9.43 6.59 18.81
N TRP A 15 9.45 6.39 17.48
CA TRP A 15 10.30 5.33 16.91
C TRP A 15 11.72 5.86 16.66
N PRO A 16 12.76 5.32 17.33
CA PRO A 16 14.15 5.48 16.94
C PRO A 16 14.39 5.09 15.48
N GLY A 17 15.47 5.62 14.88
CA GLY A 17 15.84 5.31 13.50
C GLY A 17 16.06 3.83 13.21
N GLU A 18 16.55 3.09 14.21
CA GLU A 18 16.79 1.65 14.08
C GLU A 18 15.52 0.80 14.22
N THR A 19 14.42 1.33 14.77
CA THR A 19 13.22 0.52 15.08
C THR A 19 12.58 -0.08 13.83
N LEU A 20 12.54 0.65 12.71
CA LEU A 20 12.03 0.12 11.46
C LEU A 20 12.88 -1.05 10.95
N LYS A 21 14.21 -0.93 11.07
CA LYS A 21 15.16 -1.95 10.68
C LYS A 21 15.04 -3.17 11.60
N GLU A 22 15.00 -2.98 12.91
CA GLU A 22 14.85 -4.06 13.89
C GLU A 22 13.54 -4.84 13.67
N LEU A 23 12.41 -4.15 13.48
CA LEU A 23 11.12 -4.78 13.21
C LEU A 23 11.14 -5.59 11.90
N PHE A 24 11.80 -5.07 10.87
CA PHE A 24 12.00 -5.79 9.61
C PHE A 24 12.79 -7.08 9.83
N TYR A 25 13.95 -7.01 10.50
CA TYR A 25 14.79 -8.18 10.78
C TYR A 25 14.04 -9.23 11.60
N GLN A 26 13.33 -8.81 12.66
CA GLN A 26 12.52 -9.71 13.49
C GLN A 26 11.42 -10.41 12.68
N THR A 27 10.74 -9.68 11.80
CA THR A 27 9.65 -10.25 10.99
C THR A 27 10.20 -11.23 9.96
N SER A 28 11.31 -10.91 9.30
CA SER A 28 11.98 -11.80 8.35
C SER A 28 12.46 -13.09 9.01
N GLU A 29 13.00 -13.02 10.23
CA GLU A 29 13.40 -14.20 11.00
C GLU A 29 12.21 -15.11 11.33
N VAL A 30 11.07 -14.52 11.76
CA VAL A 30 9.84 -15.26 12.02
C VAL A 30 9.34 -15.98 10.76
N ASP A 31 9.45 -15.33 9.60
CA ASP A 31 9.06 -15.88 8.30
C ASP A 31 10.12 -16.83 7.71
N SER A 32 11.20 -17.13 8.45
CA SER A 32 12.32 -17.99 8.02
C SER A 32 12.99 -17.52 6.73
N GLN A 33 13.04 -16.20 6.53
CA GLN A 33 13.69 -15.55 5.40
C GLN A 33 14.96 -14.84 5.87
N ASP A 34 16.00 -14.88 5.04
CA ASP A 34 17.22 -14.10 5.30
C ASP A 34 16.95 -12.61 5.05
N PRO A 35 17.04 -11.74 6.08
CA PRO A 35 16.68 -10.32 5.96
C PRO A 35 17.56 -9.57 4.96
N GLU A 36 18.86 -9.89 4.92
CA GLU A 36 19.83 -9.25 4.02
C GLU A 36 19.52 -9.57 2.55
N THR A 37 19.30 -10.84 2.23
CA THR A 37 18.89 -11.26 0.88
C THR A 37 17.55 -10.67 0.47
N LEU A 38 16.58 -10.60 1.39
CA LEU A 38 15.26 -10.04 1.12
C LEU A 38 15.34 -8.55 0.81
N LEU A 39 16.09 -7.79 1.62
CA LEU A 39 16.30 -6.37 1.40
C LEU A 39 17.06 -6.11 0.09
N ALA A 40 18.14 -6.84 -0.15
CA ALA A 40 18.93 -6.71 -1.37
C ALA A 40 18.10 -6.98 -2.64
N ASN A 41 17.21 -7.99 -2.61
CA ASN A 41 16.30 -8.27 -3.72
C ASN A 41 15.25 -7.16 -3.88
N PHE A 42 14.64 -6.70 -2.78
CA PHE A 42 13.70 -5.59 -2.80
C PHE A 42 14.30 -4.31 -3.40
N LEU A 43 15.55 -3.98 -3.02
CA LEU A 43 16.24 -2.81 -3.55
C LEU A 43 16.62 -2.98 -5.02
N LYS A 44 17.05 -4.17 -5.45
CA LYS A 44 17.35 -4.47 -6.86
C LYS A 44 16.12 -4.39 -7.78
N ASP A 45 14.97 -4.82 -7.27
CA ASP A 45 13.71 -4.77 -8.02
C ASP A 45 13.11 -3.35 -8.06
N SER A 46 13.70 -2.42 -7.31
CA SER A 46 13.34 -1.01 -7.31
C SER A 46 14.30 -0.18 -8.17
N ASP A 47 13.88 1.01 -8.60
CA ASP A 47 14.76 1.98 -9.28
C ASP A 47 15.75 2.68 -8.30
N TYR A 48 16.02 2.10 -7.14
CA TYR A 48 16.89 2.66 -6.09
C TYR A 48 18.35 2.25 -6.30
N ASP A 49 19.24 3.23 -6.33
CA ASP A 49 20.68 3.06 -6.60
C ASP A 49 21.58 3.31 -5.36
N GLY A 50 20.98 3.58 -4.20
CA GLY A 50 21.70 3.83 -2.95
C GLY A 50 22.08 2.56 -2.18
N SER A 51 22.82 2.72 -1.08
CA SER A 51 23.15 1.61 -0.17
C SER A 51 21.97 1.27 0.75
N GLU A 52 22.02 0.09 1.37
CA GLU A 52 21.02 -0.33 2.36
C GLU A 52 20.96 0.64 3.56
N GLU A 53 22.11 1.14 4.03
CA GLU A 53 22.16 2.13 5.10
C GLU A 53 21.50 3.45 4.68
N ALA A 54 21.76 3.89 3.44
CA ALA A 54 21.13 5.09 2.90
C ALA A 54 19.60 4.93 2.76
N PHE A 55 19.13 3.71 2.46
CA PHE A 55 17.71 3.39 2.41
C PHE A 55 17.06 3.51 3.79
N TRP A 56 17.64 2.88 4.82
CA TRP A 56 17.11 2.94 6.18
C TRP A 56 17.12 4.37 6.74
N GLN A 57 18.18 5.13 6.46
CA GLN A 57 18.26 6.53 6.82
C GLN A 57 17.15 7.36 6.16
N ALA A 58 16.92 7.16 4.86
CA ALA A 58 15.84 7.84 4.14
C ALA A 58 14.45 7.44 4.68
N ALA A 59 14.23 6.16 4.98
CA ALA A 59 12.97 5.68 5.57
C ALA A 59 12.71 6.33 6.95
N TYR A 60 13.75 6.44 7.78
CA TYR A 60 13.64 7.12 9.07
C TYR A 60 13.34 8.62 8.90
N GLU A 61 14.01 9.32 7.98
CA GLU A 61 13.76 10.74 7.71
C GLU A 61 12.33 10.99 7.22
N LYS A 62 11.80 10.11 6.36
CA LYS A 62 10.41 10.15 5.90
C LYS A 62 9.43 9.92 7.06
N LEU A 63 9.70 8.93 7.92
CA LEU A 63 8.89 8.70 9.12
C LEU A 63 8.90 9.93 10.04
N ARG A 64 10.07 10.49 10.32
CA ARG A 64 10.22 11.64 11.24
C ARG A 64 9.60 12.92 10.70
N SER A 65 9.60 13.11 9.38
CA SER A 65 8.94 14.24 8.73
C SER A 65 7.42 14.06 8.56
N GLY A 66 6.89 12.89 8.92
CA GLY A 66 5.48 12.54 8.71
C GLY A 66 5.13 12.30 7.24
N ASP A 67 6.12 12.18 6.36
CA ASP A 67 5.94 11.85 4.94
C ASP A 67 5.73 10.34 4.80
N VAL A 68 4.56 9.91 5.28
CA VAL A 68 4.13 8.52 5.37
C VAL A 68 2.72 8.36 4.85
N ARG A 69 2.37 7.13 4.48
CA ARG A 69 1.02 6.77 4.03
C ARG A 69 0.36 5.87 5.07
N LEU A 70 -0.72 6.36 5.65
CA LEU A 70 -1.58 5.61 6.57
C LEU A 70 -2.69 4.92 5.76
N ILE A 71 -2.85 3.61 5.94
CA ILE A 71 -3.82 2.80 5.19
C ILE A 71 -4.81 2.16 6.16
N PHE A 72 -6.10 2.47 6.01
CA PHE A 72 -7.20 1.75 6.65
C PHE A 72 -7.58 0.55 5.79
N VAL A 73 -7.45 -0.67 6.32
CA VAL A 73 -7.86 -1.88 5.60
C VAL A 73 -9.13 -2.45 6.24
N ALA A 74 -10.16 -2.71 5.44
CA ALA A 74 -11.38 -3.38 5.89
C ALA A 74 -12.05 -4.15 4.74
N ASP A 75 -12.90 -5.12 5.06
CA ASP A 75 -13.76 -5.82 4.11
C ASP A 75 -14.80 -4.88 3.48
N ARG A 76 -15.34 -3.95 4.30
CA ARG A 76 -16.25 -2.90 3.89
C ARG A 76 -15.87 -1.58 4.56
N ILE A 77 -15.73 -0.53 3.76
CA ILE A 77 -15.49 0.83 4.28
C ILE A 77 -16.83 1.57 4.33
N PRO A 78 -17.37 1.87 5.53
CA PRO A 78 -18.62 2.61 5.64
C PRO A 78 -18.45 4.06 5.15
N PRO A 79 -19.52 4.71 4.64
CA PRO A 79 -19.45 6.09 4.13
C PRO A 79 -18.87 7.09 5.14
N GLU A 80 -19.13 6.88 6.42
CA GLU A 80 -18.62 7.71 7.52
C GLU A 80 -17.08 7.63 7.61
N LEU A 81 -16.52 6.42 7.53
CA LEU A 81 -15.06 6.23 7.52
C LEU A 81 -14.43 6.82 6.26
N GLN A 82 -15.09 6.66 5.10
CA GLN A 82 -14.62 7.27 3.85
C GLN A 82 -14.51 8.80 3.98
N ARG A 83 -15.54 9.47 4.51
CA ARG A 83 -15.53 10.93 4.72
C ARG A 83 -14.41 11.36 5.66
N ILE A 84 -14.15 10.58 6.71
CA ILE A 84 -13.07 10.87 7.65
C ILE A 84 -11.70 10.73 6.98
N VAL A 85 -11.50 9.67 6.19
CA VAL A 85 -10.29 9.48 5.40
C VAL A 85 -10.06 10.63 4.42
N GLU A 86 -11.10 11.05 3.71
CA GLU A 86 -11.04 12.19 2.79
C GLU A 86 -10.67 13.49 3.51
N PHE A 87 -11.34 13.78 4.63
CA PHE A 87 -11.05 14.96 5.45
C PHE A 87 -9.61 14.97 5.98
N LEU A 88 -9.13 13.84 6.52
CA LEU A 88 -7.76 13.71 7.01
C LEU A 88 -6.76 13.87 5.88
N ASN A 89 -7.03 13.26 4.72
CA ASN A 89 -6.13 13.36 3.57
C ASN A 89 -6.03 14.81 3.05
N GLU A 90 -7.09 15.62 3.11
CA GLU A 90 -7.04 17.03 2.72
C GLU A 90 -6.30 17.93 3.72
N ARG A 91 -6.30 17.57 5.02
CA ARG A 91 -5.76 18.41 6.09
C ARG A 91 -4.38 18.00 6.58
N MET A 92 -3.96 16.76 6.33
CA MET A 92 -2.63 16.26 6.71
C MET A 92 -1.71 16.29 5.50
N SER A 93 -0.65 17.09 5.60
CA SER A 93 0.45 17.16 4.64
C SER A 93 1.76 17.22 5.44
N PRO A 94 2.78 16.39 5.13
CA PRO A 94 2.88 15.52 3.95
C PRO A 94 2.15 14.17 4.06
N THR A 95 1.64 13.80 5.24
CA THR A 95 1.02 12.47 5.48
C THR A 95 -0.15 12.18 4.54
N GLU A 96 -0.12 11.04 3.85
CA GLU A 96 -1.27 10.55 3.08
C GLU A 96 -2.13 9.62 3.92
N VAL A 97 -3.45 9.73 3.78
CA VAL A 97 -4.42 8.86 4.45
C VAL A 97 -5.30 8.20 3.39
N LEU A 98 -5.26 6.87 3.31
CA LEU A 98 -6.01 6.06 2.35
C LEU A 98 -6.86 5.02 3.05
N ALA A 99 -7.92 4.57 2.38
CA ALA A 99 -8.65 3.37 2.76
C ALA A 99 -8.57 2.32 1.64
N LEU A 100 -8.28 1.08 2.00
CA LEU A 100 -8.28 -0.09 1.16
C LEU A 100 -9.46 -0.99 1.58
N GLU A 101 -10.48 -1.03 0.74
CA GLU A 101 -11.59 -1.97 0.89
C GLU A 101 -11.24 -3.29 0.17
N LEU A 102 -11.18 -4.40 0.89
CA LEU A 102 -10.90 -5.75 0.37
C LEU A 102 -12.16 -6.60 0.40
N ARG A 103 -13.03 -6.43 -0.59
CA ARG A 103 -14.29 -7.21 -0.65
C ARG A 103 -14.01 -8.64 -1.04
N ARG A 104 -14.36 -9.57 -0.17
CA ARG A 104 -14.37 -11.00 -0.51
C ARG A 104 -15.69 -11.37 -1.15
N TYR A 105 -15.63 -11.98 -2.33
CA TYR A 105 -16.76 -12.64 -2.97
C TYR A 105 -16.51 -14.14 -2.94
N SER A 106 -17.52 -14.92 -2.60
CA SER A 106 -17.45 -16.38 -2.58
C SER A 106 -18.65 -16.97 -3.32
N GLY A 107 -18.40 -17.99 -4.15
CA GLY A 107 -19.42 -18.72 -4.87
C GLY A 107 -18.93 -20.12 -5.22
N GLY A 108 -19.69 -21.15 -4.80
CA GLY A 108 -19.28 -22.55 -4.98
C GLY A 108 -17.94 -22.84 -4.29
N GLU A 109 -16.99 -23.41 -5.04
CA GLU A 109 -15.63 -23.71 -4.57
C GLU A 109 -14.65 -22.53 -4.70
N PHE A 110 -15.09 -21.39 -5.25
CA PHE A 110 -14.22 -20.26 -5.53
C PHE A 110 -14.44 -19.10 -4.56
N SER A 111 -13.34 -18.43 -4.22
CA SER A 111 -13.40 -17.14 -3.54
C SER A 111 -12.36 -16.17 -4.11
N THR A 112 -12.75 -14.92 -4.31
CA THR A 112 -11.90 -13.86 -4.84
C THR A 112 -11.97 -12.62 -3.95
N HIS A 113 -10.88 -11.85 -3.92
CA HIS A 113 -10.79 -10.59 -3.19
C HIS A 113 -10.66 -9.44 -4.20
N ILE A 114 -11.57 -8.47 -4.14
CA ILE A 114 -11.56 -7.30 -5.03
C ILE A 114 -11.12 -6.08 -4.21
N PRO A 115 -9.89 -5.56 -4.43
CA PRO A 115 -9.40 -4.38 -3.76
C PRO A 115 -9.99 -3.09 -4.36
N ARG A 116 -10.33 -2.13 -3.50
CA ARG A 116 -10.72 -0.77 -3.88
C ARG A 116 -10.03 0.25 -2.99
N VAL A 117 -9.31 1.20 -3.59
CA VAL A 117 -8.64 2.29 -2.87
C VAL A 117 -9.54 3.53 -2.85
N LEU A 118 -9.74 4.09 -1.66
CA LEU A 118 -10.52 5.29 -1.35
C LEU A 118 -9.61 6.36 -0.72
N GLY A 119 -10.01 7.64 -0.81
CA GLY A 119 -9.22 8.78 -0.30
C GLY A 119 -8.31 9.44 -1.35
N ARG A 120 -8.23 8.88 -2.57
CA ARG A 120 -7.59 9.53 -3.74
C ARG A 120 -8.57 10.45 -4.46
N THR A 121 -8.95 11.57 -3.84
CA THR A 121 -9.70 12.60 -4.56
C THR A 121 -8.73 13.44 -5.40
N SER A 122 -9.14 13.82 -6.61
CA SER A 122 -8.31 14.63 -7.52
C SER A 122 -7.87 15.95 -6.87
N ALA A 123 -8.73 16.54 -6.04
CA ALA A 123 -8.44 17.76 -5.28
C ALA A 123 -7.33 17.56 -4.24
N ALA A 124 -7.37 16.49 -3.44
CA ALA A 124 -6.34 16.18 -2.46
C ALA A 124 -4.99 15.85 -3.11
N GLN A 125 -5.00 15.16 -4.25
CA GLN A 125 -3.77 14.85 -4.99
C GLN A 125 -3.14 16.09 -5.65
N ILE A 126 -3.94 17.01 -6.17
CA ILE A 126 -3.47 18.30 -6.72
C ILE A 126 -2.89 19.18 -5.60
N ALA A 127 -3.55 19.25 -4.45
CA ALA A 127 -3.08 20.03 -3.30
C ALA A 127 -1.73 19.52 -2.75
N LYS A 128 -1.50 18.19 -2.76
CA LYS A 128 -0.27 17.56 -2.27
C LYS A 128 0.89 17.57 -3.26
N ASN A 129 0.62 17.75 -4.56
CA ASN A 129 1.63 17.73 -5.60
C ASN A 129 1.93 19.14 -6.17
N ASN A 130 1.89 20.18 -5.32
CA ASN A 130 2.13 21.58 -5.71
C ASN A 130 1.28 22.08 -6.91
N GLY A 131 0.04 21.63 -7.02
CA GLY A 131 -0.85 21.99 -8.13
C GLY A 131 -0.62 21.18 -9.41
N ILE A 132 0.34 20.25 -9.42
CA ILE A 132 0.62 19.37 -10.55
C ILE A 132 -0.37 18.20 -10.47
N PRO A 133 -1.26 18.00 -11.46
CA PRO A 133 -2.14 16.83 -11.45
C PRO A 133 -1.29 15.55 -11.47
N PRO A 134 -1.67 14.52 -10.70
CA PRO A 134 -0.91 13.27 -10.67
C PRO A 134 -0.83 12.71 -12.09
N LYS A 135 0.31 12.11 -12.46
CA LYS A 135 0.38 11.26 -13.65
C LYS A 135 -0.73 10.22 -13.49
N SER A 136 -1.70 10.25 -14.39
CA SER A 136 -2.64 9.16 -14.55
C SER A 136 -1.81 7.94 -14.93
N TYR A 137 -1.35 7.17 -13.94
CA TYR A 137 -1.06 5.77 -14.19
C TYR A 137 -2.29 5.25 -14.88
N ASN A 138 -2.14 4.82 -16.13
CA ASN A 138 -3.21 4.24 -16.92
C ASN A 138 -3.97 3.31 -15.99
N ARG A 139 -5.13 3.76 -15.52
CA ARG A 139 -6.13 2.84 -15.01
C ARG A 139 -6.52 2.13 -16.29
N SER A 140 -5.78 1.08 -16.62
CA SER A 140 -6.23 0.11 -17.60
C SER A 140 -7.69 -0.12 -17.23
N ASN A 141 -8.60 0.29 -18.11
CA ASN A 141 -9.97 -0.11 -17.96
C ASN A 141 -9.90 -1.62 -18.04
N TRP A 142 -9.91 -2.27 -16.89
CA TRP A 142 -9.91 -3.71 -16.77
C TRP A 142 -11.20 -4.17 -17.43
N ILE A 143 -11.07 -4.53 -18.70
CA ILE A 143 -12.09 -5.24 -19.46
C ILE A 143 -11.75 -6.71 -19.31
N GLU A 144 -12.77 -7.55 -19.48
CA GLU A 144 -12.64 -8.99 -19.37
C GLU A 144 -11.41 -9.52 -20.14
N ALA A 145 -11.24 -9.07 -21.39
CA ALA A 145 -10.09 -9.44 -22.22
C ALA A 145 -8.73 -9.04 -21.61
N SER A 146 -8.58 -7.80 -21.11
CA SER A 146 -7.32 -7.33 -20.54
C SER A 146 -7.04 -7.94 -19.16
N PHE A 147 -8.08 -8.32 -18.43
CA PHE A 147 -7.97 -9.09 -17.19
C PHE A 147 -7.44 -10.50 -17.44
N PHE A 148 -8.04 -11.24 -18.38
CA PHE A 148 -7.59 -12.60 -18.68
C PHE A 148 -6.20 -12.66 -19.35
N GLU A 149 -5.88 -11.68 -20.18
CA GLU A 149 -4.53 -11.54 -20.74
C GLU A 149 -3.49 -11.32 -19.63
N TYR A 150 -3.79 -10.46 -18.65
CA TYR A 150 -2.94 -10.24 -17.49
C TYR A 150 -2.82 -11.50 -16.60
N LEU A 151 -3.92 -12.22 -16.36
CA LEU A 151 -3.90 -13.48 -15.60
C LEU A 151 -2.98 -14.52 -16.26
N GLY A 152 -3.07 -14.67 -17.59
CA GLY A 152 -2.24 -15.61 -18.35
C GLY A 152 -0.75 -15.28 -18.32
N GLN A 153 -0.39 -14.01 -18.12
CA GLN A 153 1.00 -13.57 -18.04
C GLN A 153 1.59 -13.65 -16.62
N ASN A 154 0.76 -13.63 -15.57
CA ASN A 154 1.23 -13.42 -14.18
C ASN A 154 0.85 -14.54 -13.19
N LEU A 155 0.04 -15.54 -13.58
CA LEU A 155 -0.32 -16.68 -12.74
C LEU A 155 0.05 -18.01 -13.39
N LYS A 156 0.33 -19.03 -12.58
CA LYS A 156 0.65 -20.38 -13.07
C LYS A 156 -0.62 -21.02 -13.66
N GLU A 157 -0.46 -21.79 -14.73
CA GLU A 157 -1.53 -22.37 -15.57
C GLU A 157 -2.70 -23.04 -14.81
N ARG A 158 -2.45 -23.58 -13.60
CA ARG A 158 -3.46 -24.20 -12.73
C ARG A 158 -4.47 -23.22 -12.12
N GLU A 159 -4.14 -21.94 -12.00
CA GLU A 159 -5.01 -20.92 -11.36
C GLU A 159 -5.85 -20.16 -12.39
N VAL A 160 -5.42 -20.14 -13.66
CA VAL A 160 -6.09 -19.45 -14.76
C VAL A 160 -7.31 -20.25 -15.27
N GLY A 161 -7.21 -21.58 -15.29
CA GLY A 161 -8.30 -22.46 -15.77
C GLY A 161 -9.57 -22.44 -14.92
N ALA A 162 -9.49 -21.98 -13.67
CA ALA A 162 -10.63 -21.85 -12.75
C ALA A 162 -11.48 -20.58 -12.99
N CYS A 163 -10.93 -19.58 -13.68
CA CYS A 163 -11.56 -18.28 -13.85
C CYS A 163 -12.21 -18.08 -15.22
N LEU A 164 -12.07 -19.03 -16.17
CA LEU A 164 -12.64 -18.90 -17.51
C LEU A 164 -14.16 -19.13 -17.47
N PRO A 165 -14.98 -18.27 -18.12
CA PRO A 165 -16.39 -18.57 -18.32
C PRO A 165 -16.53 -19.74 -19.31
N PHE A 166 -17.59 -20.54 -19.13
CA PHE A 166 -18.03 -21.52 -20.12
C PHE A 166 -18.41 -20.87 -21.44
#